data_AF-A0A957TVM4-F1
#
_entry.id   AF-A0A957TVM4-F1
#
_cell.length_a   1.000
_cell.length_b   1.000
_cell.length_c   1.000
_cell.angle_alpha   90.00
_cell.angle_beta   90.00
_cell.angle_gamma   90.00
#
_symmetry.space_group_name_H-M   'P 1'
#
loop_
_entity.id
_entity.type
_entity.pdbx_description
1 polymer ?
#
loop_
_entity_poly.entity_id
_entity_poly.type
_entity_poly.pdbx_seq_one_letter_code
_entity_poly.pdbx_strand_id
1 'polypeptide(L)'
;MPTLKEDCIYFVDGGYFQAKFNTDRQQMELWTYEGNSGRVIMRTGFEIDGQGQLHDRIFDFETQEQCILAWGSYRLEDLVEVGMEESLS
;
A
#
# COMPACT_ATOMS: atom_id res chain seq x y z
N MET A 1 2.71 -16.64 10.77
CA MET A 1 2.60 -15.17 10.77
C MET A 1 2.54 -14.74 9.31
N PRO A 2 1.64 -13.82 8.93
CA PRO A 2 1.62 -13.29 7.56
C PRO A 2 2.95 -12.60 7.25
N THR A 3 3.50 -12.88 6.08
CA THR A 3 4.75 -12.31 5.57
C THR A 3 4.50 -11.88 4.14
N LEU A 4 5.02 -10.71 3.74
CA LEU A 4 4.96 -10.33 2.33
C LEU A 4 5.90 -11.23 1.51
N LYS A 5 5.58 -11.33 0.23
CA LYS A 5 6.41 -12.00 -0.78
C LYS A 5 6.87 -10.93 -1.78
N GLU A 6 8.15 -10.94 -2.13
CA GLU A 6 8.70 -10.04 -3.15
C GLU A 6 7.89 -10.19 -4.45
N ASP A 7 7.59 -9.06 -5.09
CA ASP A 7 6.85 -8.94 -6.36
C ASP A 7 5.36 -9.28 -6.32
N CYS A 8 4.82 -9.72 -5.19
CA CYS A 8 3.37 -9.91 -5.03
C CYS A 8 2.61 -8.58 -4.93
N ILE A 9 1.38 -8.59 -5.44
CA ILE A 9 0.42 -7.48 -5.31
C ILE A 9 -0.50 -7.76 -4.13
N TYR A 10 -0.74 -6.74 -3.32
CA TYR A 10 -1.61 -6.77 -2.16
C TYR A 10 -2.69 -5.70 -2.29
N PHE A 11 -3.90 -6.01 -1.88
CA PHE A 11 -5.01 -5.07 -1.80
C PHE A 11 -5.33 -4.73 -0.35
N VAL A 12 -5.48 -3.44 -0.06
CA VAL A 12 -5.96 -2.94 1.24
C VAL A 12 -6.61 -1.57 1.08
N ASP A 13 -7.79 -1.41 1.69
CA ASP A 13 -8.54 -0.16 1.74
C ASP A 13 -8.70 0.52 0.37
N GLY A 14 -9.09 -0.26 -0.64
CA GLY A 14 -9.33 0.27 -1.99
C GLY A 14 -8.07 0.57 -2.80
N GLY A 15 -6.88 0.22 -2.32
CA GLY A 15 -5.61 0.41 -3.04
C GLY A 15 -4.87 -0.90 -3.29
N TYR A 16 -4.18 -0.97 -4.43
CA TYR A 16 -3.26 -2.05 -4.79
C TYR A 16 -1.82 -1.62 -4.55
N PHE A 17 -1.01 -2.53 -4.00
CA PHE A 17 0.38 -2.28 -3.61
C PHE A 17 1.28 -3.43 -4.01
N GLN A 18 2.45 -3.13 -4.56
CA GLN A 18 3.47 -4.13 -4.83
C GLN A 18 4.48 -4.20 -3.69
N ALA A 19 4.73 -5.40 -3.19
CA ALA A 19 5.80 -5.63 -2.22
C ALA A 19 7.17 -5.68 -2.92
N LYS A 20 8.11 -4.86 -2.46
CA LYS A 20 9.49 -4.80 -2.96
C LYS A 20 10.44 -4.67 -1.79
N PHE A 21 11.66 -5.18 -1.94
CA PHE A 21 12.74 -4.75 -1.08
C PHE A 21 13.10 -3.29 -1.36
N ASN A 22 13.40 -2.54 -0.30
CA ASN A 22 13.97 -1.21 -0.42
C ASN A 22 15.37 -1.27 -1.08
N THR A 23 15.94 -0.11 -1.40
CA THR A 23 17.18 -0.01 -2.19
C THR A 23 18.37 -0.77 -1.58
N ASP A 24 18.49 -0.81 -0.25
CA ASP A 24 19.56 -1.53 0.46
C ASP A 24 19.24 -3.01 0.75
N ARG A 25 18.05 -3.47 0.35
CA ARG A 25 17.51 -4.83 0.57
C ARG A 25 17.45 -5.26 2.03
N GLN A 26 17.36 -4.32 2.98
CA GLN A 26 17.25 -4.64 4.40
C GLN A 26 15.80 -4.82 4.87
N GLN A 27 14.85 -4.18 4.19
CA GLN A 27 13.44 -4.25 4.55
C GLN A 27 12.56 -4.36 3.31
N MET A 28 11.40 -4.99 3.47
CA MET A 28 10.33 -4.90 2.47
C MET A 28 9.48 -3.67 2.72
N GLU A 29 9.05 -3.08 1.62
CA GLU A 29 8.14 -1.95 1.55
C GLU A 29 7.00 -2.30 0.60
N LEU A 30 5.85 -1.67 0.81
CA LEU A 30 4.70 -1.77 -0.08
C LEU A 30 4.58 -0.46 -0.85
N TRP A 31 4.71 -0.53 -2.18
CA TRP A 31 4.64 0.62 -3.06
C TRP A 31 3.28 0.67 -3.74
N THR A 32 2.62 1.82 -3.70
CA THR A 32 1.29 2.00 -4.32
C THR A 32 1.37 1.79 -5.82
N TYR A 33 0.53 0.87 -6.32
CA TYR A 33 0.36 0.56 -7.73
C TYR A 33 -0.87 1.28 -8.31
N GLU A 34 -2.00 1.26 -7.59
CA GLU A 34 -3.25 1.91 -7.97
C GLU A 34 -4.04 2.35 -6.72
N GLY A 35 -4.59 3.58 -6.72
CA GLY A 35 -5.36 4.15 -5.60
C GLY A 35 -6.87 4.20 -5.89
N ASN A 36 -7.68 4.34 -4.84
CA ASN A 36 -9.14 4.29 -4.93
C ASN A 36 -9.72 5.43 -5.79
N SER A 37 -10.52 5.09 -6.81
CA SER A 37 -11.07 6.02 -7.78
C SER A 37 -12.40 6.62 -7.29
N GLY A 38 -12.32 7.76 -6.62
CA GLY A 38 -13.49 8.54 -6.19
C GLY A 38 -13.15 9.81 -5.42
N ARG A 39 -11.97 9.82 -4.79
CA ARG A 39 -11.27 10.97 -4.21
C ARG A 39 -9.81 10.82 -4.67
N VAL A 40 -9.16 11.89 -5.14
CA VAL A 40 -7.77 11.76 -5.61
C VAL A 40 -6.90 11.53 -4.38
N ILE A 41 -6.56 10.27 -4.13
CA ILE A 41 -5.76 9.84 -3.00
C ILE A 41 -4.45 9.30 -3.55
N MET A 42 -3.34 9.97 -3.23
CA MET A 42 -2.00 9.51 -3.53
C MET A 42 -1.42 8.87 -2.27
N ARG A 43 -1.13 7.58 -2.33
CA ARG A 43 -0.44 6.86 -1.26
C ARG A 43 1.01 6.69 -1.67
N THR A 44 1.97 6.96 -0.78
CA THR A 44 3.40 6.77 -1.11
C THR A 44 3.93 5.39 -0.74
N GLY A 45 3.10 4.57 -0.11
CA GLY A 45 3.45 3.24 0.37
C GLY A 45 3.44 3.12 1.89
N PHE A 46 3.65 1.89 2.37
CA PHE A 46 3.67 1.59 3.80
C PHE A 46 5.09 1.46 4.35
N GLU A 47 5.32 2.03 5.53
CA GLU A 47 6.40 1.62 6.42
C GLU A 47 5.90 0.47 7.30
N ILE A 48 6.73 -0.58 7.47
CA ILE A 48 6.38 -1.78 8.23
C ILE A 48 7.25 -1.81 9.48
N ASP A 49 6.63 -1.84 10.66
CA ASP A 49 7.37 -1.95 11.91
C ASP A 49 7.73 -3.41 12.26
N GLY A 50 8.56 -3.59 13.29
CA GLY A 50 8.97 -4.93 13.75
C GLY A 50 7.85 -5.79 14.35
N GLN A 51 6.65 -5.25 14.50
CA GLN A 51 5.44 -5.94 15.00
C GLN A 51 4.46 -6.26 13.86
N GLY A 52 4.75 -5.85 12.63
CA GLY A 52 3.87 -6.03 11.47
C GLY A 52 2.77 -4.98 11.37
N GLN A 53 2.91 -3.85 12.06
CA GLN A 53 2.08 -2.67 11.87
C GLN A 53 2.51 -1.95 10.59
N LEU A 54 1.53 -1.55 9.80
CA LEU A 54 1.69 -0.84 8.54
C LEU A 54 1.29 0.62 8.76
N HIS A 55 2.22 1.53 8.48
CA HIS A 55 2.02 2.97 8.57
C HIS A 55 1.96 3.57 7.19
N ASP A 56 0.79 4.09 6.83
CA ASP A 56 0.54 4.63 5.50
C ASP A 56 0.53 6.15 5.50
N ARG A 57 1.17 6.71 4.47
CA ARG A 57 1.15 8.15 4.18
C ARG A 57 0.20 8.40 3.03
N ILE A 58 -0.92 9.05 3.37
CA ILE A 58 -2.01 9.34 2.46
C ILE A 58 -2.00 10.83 2.16
N PHE A 59 -1.88 11.20 0.89
CA PHE A 59 -2.09 12.55 0.41
C PHE A 59 -3.47 12.61 -0.23
N ASP A 60 -4.38 13.26 0.47
CA ASP A 60 -5.77 13.42 0.07
C ASP A 60 -5.96 14.77 -0.63
N PHE A 61 -6.38 14.73 -1.89
CA PHE A 61 -6.68 15.91 -2.69
C PHE A 61 -8.20 16.10 -2.79
N GLU A 62 -8.74 17.01 -1.97
CA GLU A 62 -10.15 17.42 -2.06
C GLU A 62 -10.41 18.25 -3.33
N THR A 63 -9.40 18.98 -3.80
CA THR A 63 -9.35 19.70 -5.07
C THR A 63 -7.92 19.65 -5.63
N GLN A 64 -7.68 20.12 -6.86
CA GLN A 64 -6.32 20.22 -7.41
C GLN A 64 -5.38 21.14 -6.61
N GLU A 65 -5.93 22.00 -5.75
CA GLU A 65 -5.18 23.03 -5.01
C GLU A 65 -5.02 22.69 -3.51
N GLN A 66 -5.76 21.72 -2.99
CA GLN A 66 -5.78 21.40 -1.56
C GLN A 66 -5.32 19.96 -1.34
N CYS A 67 -4.12 19.81 -0.77
CA CYS A 67 -3.54 18.53 -0.37
C CYS A 67 -3.51 18.44 1.16
N ILE A 68 -4.09 17.38 1.71
CA ILE A 68 -4.10 17.09 3.15
C ILE A 68 -3.27 15.82 3.37
N LEU A 69 -2.27 15.90 4.25
CA LEU A 69 -1.56 14.72 4.73
C LEU A 69 -2.41 14.03 5.80
N ALA A 70 -2.81 12.79 5.52
CA ALA A 70 -3.47 11.88 6.43
C ALA A 70 -2.60 10.65 6.70
N TRP A 71 -2.92 9.95 7.78
CA TRP A 71 -2.20 8.74 8.21
C TRP A 71 -3.16 7.57 8.31
N GLY A 72 -2.80 6.47 7.66
CA GLY A 72 -3.49 5.18 7.78
C GLY A 72 -2.69 4.21 8.66
N SER A 73 -3.40 3.32 9.35
CA SER A 73 -2.79 2.30 10.21
C SER A 73 -3.49 0.96 10.03
N TYR A 74 -2.74 -0.05 9.58
CA TYR A 74 -3.26 -1.38 9.25
C TYR A 74 -2.26 -2.44 9.72
N ARG A 75 -2.62 -3.71 9.63
CA ARG A 75 -1.73 -4.83 9.95
C ARG A 75 -1.42 -5.64 8.71
N LEU A 76 -0.31 -6.37 8.73
CA LEU A 76 0.03 -7.35 7.69
C LEU A 76 -1.09 -8.39 7.45
N GLU A 77 -1.89 -8.71 8.47
CA GLU A 77 -3.04 -9.62 8.36
C GLU A 77 -4.24 -9.02 7.61
N ASP A 78 -4.30 -7.69 7.44
CA ASP A 78 -5.36 -7.00 6.69
C ASP A 78 -5.10 -7.01 5.18
N LEU A 79 -3.88 -7.38 4.75
CA LEU A 79 -3.50 -7.42 3.35
C LEU A 79 -4.07 -8.66 2.65
N VAL A 80 -4.74 -8.44 1.52
CA VAL A 80 -5.20 -9.52 0.65
C VAL A 80 -4.21 -9.69 -0.50
N GLU A 81 -3.51 -10.82 -0.56
CA GLU A 81 -2.68 -11.17 -1.72
C GLU A 81 -3.56 -11.35 -2.95
N VAL A 82 -3.32 -10.55 -3.99
CA VAL A 82 -4.01 -10.65 -5.27
C VAL A 82 -3.26 -11.65 -6.13
N GLY A 83 -3.83 -12.83 -6.35
CA GLY A 83 -3.26 -13.80 -7.29
C GLY A 83 -3.20 -13.21 -8.70
N MET A 84 -2.13 -13.47 -9.45
CA MET A 84 -1.96 -13.00 -10.84
C MET A 84 -3.01 -13.56 -11.83
N GLU A 85 -4.06 -14.23 -11.38
CA GLU A 85 -5.10 -14.85 -12.23
C GLU A 85 -6.29 -13.93 -12.55
N GLU A 86 -6.44 -12.77 -11.92
CA GLU A 86 -7.43 -11.76 -12.35
C GLU A 86 -6.79 -10.67 -13.22
N SER A 87 -6.01 -11.10 -14.21
CA SER A 87 -5.68 -10.24 -15.34
C SER A 87 -6.88 -10.21 -16.30
N LEU A 88 -7.71 -9.19 -16.15
CA LEU A 88 -8.62 -8.62 -17.17
C LEU A 88 -9.75 -9.55 -17.66
N SER A 89 -10.94 -9.39 -17.06
CA SER A 89 -12.22 -9.65 -17.73
C SER A 89 -12.98 -8.36 -17.93
#